data_AF-L8Y522-F1
#
_entry.id   AF-L8Y522-F1
#
_cell.length_a   1.000
_cell.length_b   1.000
_cell.length_c   1.000
_cell.angle_alpha   90.00
_cell.angle_beta   90.00
_cell.angle_gamma   90.00
#
_symmetry.space_group_name_H-M   'P 1'
#
loop_
_entity.id
_entity.type
_entity.pdbx_description
1 polymer ?
#
loop_
_entity_poly.entity_id
_entity_poly.type
_entity_poly.pdbx_seq_one_letter_code
_entity_poly.pdbx_strand_id
1 'polypeptide(L)'
;MFSRPDIFFRPFRKHGMVPLATYMRIYKKGDIVDIKGMGTVQKGMPHKCSHDKTGRVCNVTQHAVGIMVNKQVKGKILAKRTNVCFEHIKHSKSRDSFLTCVNKNDQKKKEAKEKGTWVQLKRQPAPPREAHFVRTNRKESELLEPIPYEYMA
;
A
#
# COMPACT_ATOMS: atom_id res chain seq x y z
N MET A 1 22.16 -9.26 15.60
CA MET A 1 20.96 -8.60 15.04
C MET A 1 21.36 -7.21 14.57
N PHE A 2 21.99 -7.13 13.39
CA PHE A 2 22.62 -5.90 12.91
C PHE A 2 21.58 -4.78 12.76
N SER A 3 21.78 -3.70 13.51
CA SER A 3 21.10 -2.42 13.32
C SER A 3 21.49 -1.91 11.94
N ARG A 4 20.58 -2.03 10.95
CA ARG A 4 20.78 -1.35 9.68
C ARG A 4 20.66 0.15 9.94
N PRO A 5 21.71 0.95 9.65
CA PRO A 5 21.64 2.40 9.82
C PRO A 5 20.42 2.94 9.06
N ASP A 6 20.21 2.47 7.84
CA ASP A 6 19.39 3.09 6.79
C ASP A 6 17.88 3.19 7.06
N ILE A 7 17.34 2.46 8.05
CA ILE A 7 15.89 2.32 8.24
C ILE A 7 15.20 3.64 8.54
N PHE A 8 15.85 4.50 9.33
CA PHE A 8 15.30 5.79 9.75
C PHE A 8 15.92 6.97 8.99
N PHE A 9 16.77 6.72 7.98
CA PHE A 9 17.38 7.79 7.21
C PHE A 9 16.33 8.50 6.34
N ARG A 10 16.55 9.79 6.14
CA ARG A 10 15.76 10.57 5.18
C ARG A 10 16.22 10.22 3.76
N PRO A 11 15.30 10.19 2.78
CA PRO A 11 15.68 9.97 1.39
C PRO A 11 16.57 11.09 0.89
N PHE A 12 17.40 10.77 -0.11
CA PHE A 12 18.34 11.72 -0.71
C PHE A 12 17.63 13.00 -1.16
N ARG A 13 18.23 14.16 -0.86
CA ARG A 13 17.68 15.51 -1.15
C ARG A 13 16.28 15.75 -0.55
N LYS A 14 15.91 15.04 0.52
CA LYS A 14 14.67 15.26 1.28
C LYS A 14 14.93 15.54 2.77
N HIS A 15 16.11 16.04 3.10
CA HIS A 15 16.47 16.49 4.45
C HIS A 15 15.76 17.83 4.79
N GLY A 16 15.80 18.25 6.06
CA GLY A 16 15.21 19.51 6.52
C GLY A 16 13.77 19.39 7.04
N MET A 17 12.99 20.46 6.89
CA MET A 17 11.65 20.58 7.48
C MET A 17 10.67 19.54 6.91
N VAL A 18 9.82 18.97 7.77
CA VAL A 18 8.74 18.05 7.37
C VAL A 18 7.61 18.88 6.74
N PRO A 19 7.01 18.45 5.61
CA PRO A 19 5.93 19.20 4.99
C PRO A 19 4.70 19.27 5.90
N LEU A 20 4.08 20.46 5.94
CA LEU A 20 2.93 20.76 6.81
C LEU A 20 1.73 19.83 6.59
N ALA A 21 1.56 19.35 5.36
CA ALA A 21 0.54 18.36 5.01
C ALA A 21 0.64 17.04 5.80
N THR A 22 1.78 16.73 6.43
CA THR A 22 1.92 15.56 7.32
C THR A 22 1.23 15.79 8.66
N TYR A 23 1.34 17.01 9.19
CA TYR A 23 0.77 17.43 10.47
C TYR A 23 -0.75 17.56 10.41
N MET A 24 -1.28 18.05 9.29
CA MET A 24 -2.71 18.33 9.11
C MET A 24 -3.54 17.08 8.73
N ARG A 25 -2.95 15.88 8.71
CA ARG A 25 -3.69 14.65 8.41
C ARG A 25 -4.62 14.29 9.55
N ILE A 26 -5.89 14.12 9.21
CA ILE A 26 -6.91 13.70 10.16
C ILE A 26 -6.86 12.18 10.29
N TYR A 27 -6.73 11.69 11.52
CA TYR A 27 -6.81 10.27 11.86
C TYR A 27 -8.00 10.04 12.78
N LYS A 28 -8.80 9.02 12.46
CA LYS A 28 -9.94 8.59 13.26
C LYS A 28 -9.71 7.18 13.82
N LYS A 29 -10.43 6.87 14.88
CA LYS A 29 -10.43 5.52 15.46
C LYS A 29 -10.97 4.53 14.43
N GLY A 30 -10.25 3.42 14.22
CA GLY A 30 -10.58 2.40 13.24
C GLY A 30 -9.92 2.56 11.87
N ASP A 31 -9.28 3.70 11.59
CA ASP A 31 -8.53 3.89 10.35
C ASP A 31 -7.37 2.90 10.24
N ILE A 32 -7.06 2.51 9.00
CA ILE A 32 -5.92 1.64 8.69
C ILE A 32 -4.75 2.51 8.29
N VAL A 33 -3.66 2.38 9.04
CA VAL A 33 -2.48 3.25 8.91
C VAL A 33 -1.20 2.44 8.77
N ASP A 34 -0.30 2.96 7.97
CA ASP A 34 1.05 2.43 7.75
C ASP A 34 2.05 3.21 8.59
N ILE A 35 2.94 2.50 9.28
CA ILE A 35 3.97 3.08 10.15
C ILE A 35 5.28 3.20 9.37
N LYS A 36 5.75 4.42 9.17
CA LYS A 36 7.06 4.72 8.56
C LYS A 36 7.80 5.75 9.39
N GLY A 37 8.82 5.30 10.13
CA GLY A 37 9.66 6.17 10.94
C GLY A 37 10.49 7.10 10.05
N MET A 38 10.76 8.31 10.55
CA MET A 38 11.67 9.26 9.90
C MET A 38 12.61 9.85 10.93
N GLY A 39 13.91 9.93 10.63
CA GLY A 39 14.92 10.35 11.61
C GLY A 39 14.91 11.83 11.99
N THR A 40 14.12 12.67 11.30
CA THR A 40 14.06 14.12 11.57
C THR A 40 13.32 14.45 12.86
N VAL A 41 12.29 13.67 13.20
CA VAL A 41 11.56 13.81 14.46
C VAL A 41 11.88 12.60 15.31
N GLN A 42 12.46 12.83 16.49
CA GLN A 42 12.89 11.75 17.37
C GLN A 42 11.80 11.34 18.38
N LYS A 43 10.90 12.27 18.72
CA LYS A 43 9.81 12.02 19.68
C LYS A 43 8.74 11.13 19.07
N GLY A 44 8.24 10.17 19.85
CA GLY A 44 7.21 9.23 19.41
C GLY A 44 7.61 8.34 18.24
N MET A 45 8.92 8.14 18.05
CA MET A 45 9.48 7.25 17.04
C MET A 45 9.06 5.81 17.28
N PRO A 46 8.60 5.10 16.23
CA PRO A 46 8.30 3.67 16.35
C PRO A 46 9.60 2.87 16.48
N HIS A 47 9.57 1.81 17.28
CA HIS A 47 10.68 0.86 17.30
C HIS A 47 10.87 0.21 15.92
N LYS A 48 12.11 -0.16 15.56
CA LYS A 48 12.47 -0.77 14.27
C LYS A 48 11.58 -1.95 13.86
N CYS A 49 11.09 -2.73 14.84
CA CYS A 49 10.22 -3.88 14.57
C CYS A 49 8.81 -3.52 14.09
N SER A 50 8.41 -2.27 14.22
CA SER A 50 7.11 -1.74 13.81
C SER A 50 7.20 -0.90 12.53
N HIS A 51 8.42 -0.67 12.04
CA HIS A 51 8.64 0.01 10.79
C HIS A 51 8.07 -0.81 9.62
N ASP A 52 7.44 -0.13 8.67
CA ASP A 52 6.76 -0.71 7.51
C ASP A 52 5.65 -1.72 7.88
N LYS A 53 5.08 -1.60 9.09
CA LYS A 53 3.90 -2.35 9.47
C LYS A 53 2.64 -1.52 9.35
N THR A 54 1.58 -2.20 8.94
CA THR A 54 0.22 -1.67 8.93
C THR A 54 -0.49 -2.04 10.23
N GLY A 55 -1.29 -1.13 10.76
CA GLY A 55 -2.11 -1.36 11.93
C GLY A 55 -3.43 -0.61 11.87
N ARG A 56 -4.23 -0.80 12.92
CA ARG A 56 -5.50 -0.08 13.09
C ARG A 56 -5.38 0.92 14.23
N VAL A 57 -5.91 2.12 14.03
CA VAL A 57 -5.94 3.14 15.07
C VAL A 57 -6.90 2.73 16.18
N CYS A 58 -6.39 2.62 17.41
CA CYS A 58 -7.18 2.33 18.60
C CYS A 58 -7.46 3.56 19.47
N ASN A 59 -6.51 4.50 19.51
CA ASN A 59 -6.61 5.74 20.29
C ASN A 59 -6.01 6.91 19.52
N VAL A 60 -6.49 8.13 19.77
CA VAL A 60 -5.97 9.36 19.16
C VAL A 60 -5.70 10.36 20.29
N THR A 61 -4.52 10.95 20.31
CA THR A 61 -4.13 12.00 21.26
C THR A 61 -3.73 13.26 20.51
N GLN A 62 -3.39 14.34 21.24
CA GLN A 62 -3.06 15.64 20.65
C GLN A 62 -1.92 15.59 19.61
N HIS A 63 -0.89 14.78 19.86
CA HIS A 63 0.31 14.71 19.01
C HIS A 63 0.67 13.28 18.57
N ALA A 64 -0.12 12.27 18.95
CA ALA A 64 0.17 10.89 18.65
C ALA A 64 -1.09 10.06 18.39
N VAL A 65 -0.87 8.90 17.81
CA VAL A 65 -1.91 7.92 17.51
C VAL A 65 -1.49 6.59 18.11
N GLY A 66 -2.39 6.00 18.88
CA GLY A 66 -2.27 4.63 19.37
C GLY A 66 -2.68 3.67 18.26
N ILE A 67 -1.78 2.79 17.85
CA ILE A 67 -1.97 1.83 16.77
C ILE A 67 -1.85 0.41 17.32
N MET A 68 -2.82 -0.44 16.98
CA MET A 68 -2.73 -1.89 17.16
C MET A 68 -2.01 -2.51 15.96
N VAL A 69 -0.83 -3.07 16.20
CA VAL A 69 0.04 -3.69 15.20
C VAL A 69 0.22 -5.16 15.55
N ASN A 70 0.09 -6.03 14.54
CA ASN A 70 0.40 -7.45 14.71
C ASN A 70 1.91 -7.67 14.68
N LYS A 71 2.47 -8.16 15.78
CA LYS A 71 3.89 -8.51 15.91
C LYS A 71 4.02 -10.00 16.15
N GLN A 72 4.71 -10.69 15.25
CA GLN A 72 5.17 -12.05 15.49
C GLN A 72 6.29 -12.05 16.53
N VAL A 73 6.13 -12.87 17.57
CA VAL A 73 7.11 -13.11 18.62
C VAL A 73 7.29 -14.62 18.71
N LYS A 74 8.41 -15.12 18.16
CA LYS A 74 8.68 -16.55 18.00
C LYS A 74 7.52 -17.23 17.23
N GLY A 75 6.81 -18.18 17.84
CA GLY A 75 5.73 -18.93 17.21
C GLY A 75 4.33 -18.31 17.28
N LYS A 76 4.14 -17.13 17.89
CA LYS A 76 2.81 -16.52 18.06
C LYS A 76 2.73 -15.09 17.54
N ILE A 77 1.55 -14.71 17.03
CA ILE A 77 1.25 -13.34 16.60
C ILE A 77 0.52 -12.63 17.73
N LEU A 78 1.09 -11.53 18.22
CA LEU A 78 0.52 -10.73 19.29
C LEU A 78 0.06 -9.38 18.73
N ALA A 79 -1.16 -8.97 19.05
CA ALA A 79 -1.65 -7.63 18.79
C ALA A 79 -1.03 -6.68 19.83
N LYS A 80 -0.05 -5.87 19.42
CA LYS A 80 0.64 -4.90 20.28
C LYS A 80 0.09 -3.51 20.05
N ARG A 81 -0.22 -2.80 21.14
CA ARG A 81 -0.56 -1.37 21.11
C ARG A 81 0.73 -0.56 21.17
N THR A 82 0.92 0.34 20.21
CA THR A 82 2.08 1.23 20.13
C THR A 82 1.59 2.67 19.94
N ASN A 83 2.11 3.61 20.71
CA ASN A 83 1.83 5.03 20.51
C ASN A 83 2.92 5.62 19.61
N VAL A 84 2.51 6.23 18.50
CA VAL A 84 3.42 6.76 17.48
C VAL A 84 2.98 8.17 17.11
N CYS A 85 3.91 9.11 16.93
CA CYS A 85 3.56 10.47 16.49
C CYS A 85 3.11 10.51 15.02
N PHE A 86 2.32 11.53 14.66
CA PHE A 86 1.67 11.64 13.35
C PHE A 86 2.68 11.75 12.18
N GLU A 87 3.92 12.22 12.40
CA GLU A 87 4.95 12.31 11.36
C GLU A 87 5.35 10.94 10.83
N HIS A 88 5.27 9.92 11.68
CA HIS A 88 5.68 8.56 11.37
C HIS A 88 4.53 7.70 10.84
N ILE A 89 3.38 8.29 10.56
CA ILE A 89 2.16 7.58 10.20
C ILE A 89 1.67 8.09 8.85
N LYS A 90 1.13 7.18 8.04
CA LYS A 90 0.45 7.51 6.79
C LYS A 90 -0.82 6.69 6.67
N HIS A 91 -1.85 7.24 6.02
CA HIS A 91 -3.04 6.47 5.65
C HIS A 91 -2.71 5.40 4.62
N SER A 92 -3.28 4.21 4.80
CA SER A 92 -3.05 3.09 3.88
C SER A 92 -4.01 3.13 2.70
N LYS A 93 -3.46 3.26 1.49
CA LYS A 93 -4.23 3.28 0.22
C LYS A 93 -4.97 1.96 -0.07
N SER A 94 -4.57 0.87 0.59
CA SER A 94 -5.20 -0.44 0.44
C SER A 94 -6.70 -0.37 0.81
N ARG A 95 -7.03 0.34 1.90
CA ARG A 95 -8.41 0.50 2.36
C ARG A 95 -9.23 1.38 1.43
N ASP A 96 -8.65 2.45 0.90
CA ASP A 96 -9.33 3.38 -0.02
C ASP A 96 -9.77 2.67 -1.31
N SER A 97 -8.90 1.82 -1.86
CA SER A 97 -9.21 1.02 -3.05
C SER A 97 -10.39 0.06 -2.81
N PHE A 98 -10.46 -0.52 -1.60
CA PHE A 98 -11.54 -1.40 -1.19
C PHE A 98 -12.86 -0.63 -1.02
N LEU A 99 -12.85 0.50 -0.31
CA LEU A 99 -14.04 1.34 -0.11
C LEU A 99 -14.61 1.84 -1.45
N THR A 100 -13.73 2.28 -2.36
CA THR A 100 -14.14 2.66 -3.72
C THR A 100 -14.81 1.51 -4.46
N CYS A 101 -14.32 0.28 -4.28
CA CYS A 101 -14.90 -0.91 -4.88
C CYS A 101 -16.26 -1.27 -4.27
N VAL A 102 -16.43 -1.14 -2.95
CA VAL A 102 -17.70 -1.38 -2.26
C VAL A 102 -18.76 -0.42 -2.78
N ASN A 103 -18.46 0.89 -2.81
CA ASN A 103 -19.40 1.90 -3.31
C ASN A 103 -19.82 1.64 -4.77
N LYS A 104 -18.86 1.27 -5.64
CA LYS A 104 -19.15 0.91 -7.03
C LYS A 104 -20.04 -0.35 -7.14
N ASN A 105 -19.82 -1.33 -6.28
CA ASN A 105 -20.61 -2.56 -6.26
C ASN A 105 -22.03 -2.32 -5.75
N ASP A 106 -22.19 -1.50 -4.72
CA ASP A 106 -23.50 -1.15 -4.17
C ASP A 106 -24.35 -0.39 -5.21
N GLN A 107 -23.72 0.52 -5.95
CA GLN A 107 -24.37 1.22 -7.07
C GLN A 107 -24.83 0.24 -8.15
N LYS A 108 -23.95 -0.66 -8.63
CA LYS A 108 -24.30 -1.68 -9.62
C LYS A 108 -25.40 -2.62 -9.13
N LYS A 109 -25.40 -2.97 -7.85
CA LYS A 109 -26.43 -3.82 -7.23
C LYS A 109 -27.79 -3.14 -7.23
N LYS A 110 -27.84 -1.83 -6.95
CA LYS A 110 -29.07 -1.04 -7.01
C LYS A 110 -29.62 -0.98 -8.43
N GLU A 111 -28.79 -0.65 -9.41
CA GLU A 111 -29.18 -0.59 -10.83
C GLU A 111 -29.66 -1.94 -11.37
N ALA A 112 -28.98 -3.03 -11.00
CA ALA A 112 -29.37 -4.39 -11.37
C ALA A 112 -30.74 -4.77 -10.79
N LYS A 113 -31.02 -4.38 -9.53
CA LYS A 113 -32.31 -4.62 -8.88
C LYS A 113 -33.44 -3.84 -9.56
N GLU A 114 -33.20 -2.59 -9.95
CA GLU A 114 -34.17 -1.76 -10.67
C GLU A 114 -34.48 -2.31 -12.08
N LYS A 115 -33.46 -2.82 -12.78
CA LYS A 115 -33.60 -3.42 -14.12
C LYS A 115 -34.07 -4.89 -14.10
N GLY A 116 -34.06 -5.55 -12.94
CA GLY A 116 -34.35 -6.99 -12.82
C GLY A 116 -33.27 -7.89 -13.43
N THR A 117 -32.06 -7.39 -13.67
CA THR A 117 -30.96 -8.16 -14.26
C THR A 117 -30.01 -8.70 -13.18
N TRP A 118 -29.39 -9.85 -13.45
CA TRP A 118 -28.36 -10.39 -12.57
C TRP A 118 -26.98 -9.86 -12.95
N VAL A 119 -26.16 -9.48 -11.95
CA VAL A 119 -24.80 -8.94 -12.16
C VAL A 119 -23.79 -9.66 -11.27
N GLN A 120 -22.67 -10.07 -11.85
CA GLN A 120 -21.53 -10.63 -11.12
C GLN A 120 -20.71 -9.52 -10.45
N LEU A 121 -20.66 -9.52 -9.11
CA LEU A 121 -19.94 -8.51 -8.33
C LEU A 121 -18.55 -8.96 -7.85
N LYS A 122 -18.29 -10.27 -7.86
CA LYS A 122 -17.00 -10.83 -7.43
C LYS A 122 -15.95 -10.63 -8.51
N ARG A 123 -14.73 -10.29 -8.10
CA ARG A 123 -13.56 -10.23 -8.99
C ARG A 123 -13.21 -11.63 -9.47
N GLN A 124 -12.78 -11.73 -10.72
CA GLN A 124 -12.22 -12.95 -11.29
C GLN A 124 -10.71 -12.78 -11.53
N PRO A 125 -9.92 -13.85 -11.43
CA PRO A 125 -8.54 -13.82 -11.90
C PRO A 125 -8.51 -13.57 -13.41
N ALA A 126 -7.33 -13.22 -13.94
CA ALA A 126 -7.16 -13.06 -15.37
C ALA A 126 -7.54 -14.37 -16.10
N PRO A 127 -8.55 -14.35 -16.98
CA PRO A 127 -8.89 -15.54 -17.76
C PRO A 127 -7.81 -15.80 -18.83
N PRO A 128 -7.78 -17.01 -19.42
CA PRO A 128 -7.04 -17.24 -20.65
C PRO A 128 -7.39 -16.21 -21.72
N ARG A 129 -6.42 -15.82 -22.54
CA ARG A 129 -6.67 -14.90 -23.66
C ARG A 129 -7.69 -15.52 -24.61
N GLU A 130 -8.67 -14.72 -25.02
CA GLU A 130 -9.66 -15.17 -25.99
C GLU A 130 -9.01 -15.35 -27.37
N ALA A 131 -9.54 -16.30 -28.13
CA ALA A 131 -9.13 -16.51 -29.51
C ALA A 131 -9.42 -15.23 -30.33
N HIS A 132 -8.41 -14.73 -31.03
CA HIS A 132 -8.54 -13.56 -31.89
C HIS A 132 -7.72 -13.76 -33.16
N PHE A 133 -8.13 -13.09 -34.23
CA PHE A 133 -7.41 -13.11 -35.49
C PHE A 133 -6.42 -11.95 -35.53
N VAL A 134 -5.16 -12.25 -35.81
CA VAL A 134 -4.13 -11.23 -36.09
C VAL A 134 -4.06 -11.05 -37.61
N ARG A 135 -4.40 -9.84 -38.09
CA ARG A 135 -4.29 -9.48 -39.51
C ARG A 135 -2.96 -8.79 -39.78
N THR A 136 -2.22 -9.25 -40.77
CA THR A 136 -0.88 -8.74 -41.05
C THR A 136 -0.85 -7.50 -41.97
N ASN A 137 -2.01 -6.96 -42.39
CA ASN A 137 -2.14 -5.75 -43.23
C ASN A 137 -1.07 -5.60 -44.33
N ARG A 138 -0.76 -6.70 -45.03
CA ARG A 138 0.26 -6.80 -46.10
C ARG A 138 1.71 -6.56 -45.65
N LYS A 139 1.99 -6.44 -44.36
CA LYS A 139 3.35 -6.49 -43.81
C LYS A 139 3.74 -7.97 -43.67
N GLU A 140 4.94 -8.34 -44.09
CA GLU A 140 5.47 -9.68 -43.87
C GLU A 140 5.97 -9.81 -42.43
N SER A 141 5.93 -11.03 -41.88
CA SER A 141 6.51 -11.30 -40.56
C SER A 141 8.03 -11.18 -40.67
N GLU A 142 8.63 -10.35 -39.83
CA GLU A 142 10.08 -10.17 -39.79
C GLU A 142 10.75 -11.47 -39.34
N LEU A 143 11.65 -12.00 -40.17
CA LEU A 143 12.52 -13.11 -39.79
C LEU A 143 13.62 -12.57 -38.88
N LEU A 144 13.73 -13.11 -37.68
CA LEU A 144 14.77 -12.76 -36.72
C LEU A 144 15.82 -13.86 -36.70
N GLU A 145 17.09 -13.49 -36.89
CA GLU A 145 18.23 -14.40 -36.85
C GLU A 145 19.04 -14.22 -35.55
N PRO A 146 19.66 -15.30 -35.03
CA PRO A 146 20.53 -15.18 -33.87
C PRO A 146 21.75 -14.31 -34.22
N ILE A 147 22.04 -13.33 -33.36
CA ILE A 147 23.21 -12.47 -33.51
C ILE A 147 24.47 -13.31 -33.25
N PRO A 148 25.53 -13.19 -34.06
CA PRO A 148 26.79 -13.87 -33.83
C PRO A 148 27.43 -13.45 -32.50
N TYR A 149 28.24 -14.34 -31.93
CA TYR A 149 28.96 -14.06 -30.70
C TYR A 149 29.97 -12.91 -30.89
N GLU A 150 29.85 -11.88 -30.07
CA GLU A 150 30.83 -10.79 -29.96
C GLU A 150 31.31 -10.66 -28.52
N TYR A 151 32.63 -10.53 -28.34
CA TYR A 151 33.23 -10.27 -27.04
C TYR A 151 33.18 -8.76 -26.75
N MET A 152 32.35 -8.35 -25.80
CA MET A 152 32.26 -6.96 -25.30
C MET A 152 32.91 -6.87 -23.91
N ALA A 153 33.84 -5.93 -23.74
CA ALA A 153 34.56 -5.65 -22.49
C ALA A 153 33.84 -4.61 -21.61
#